data_AF-A0AAD9PVK5-F1
#
_entry.id   AF-A0AAD9PVK5-F1
#
_cell.length_a   1.000
_cell.length_b   1.000
_cell.length_c   1.000
_cell.angle_alpha   90.00
_cell.angle_beta   90.00
_cell.angle_gamma   90.00
#
_symmetry.space_group_name_H-M   'P 1'
#
loop_
_entity.id
_entity.type
_entity.pdbx_description
1 polymer ?
#
loop_
_entity_poly.entity_id
_entity_poly.type
_entity_poly.pdbx_seq_one_letter_code
_entity_poly.pdbx_strand_id
1 'polypeptide(L)'
;YDDSVEPVPTEEEAAEYLEQLALEEEEEQTLLSRFSGEEDIRDWCKCSNCSLECITKPEECRCCMDMDRCTERVAEVEKDGQCITAHPGYAACCLNTWVLSTAAISLRTMAQKTYSATKIEKNAAESEFMRSVAYRTVCITVYERHFQMWIVSTRATRRKKPRTDFCM
;
A
#
# COMPACT_ATOMS: atom_id res chain seq x y z
N TYR A 1 14.30 42.03 -8.94
CA TYR A 1 14.35 40.77 -8.19
C TYR A 1 14.55 39.68 -9.22
N ASP A 2 15.69 38.99 -9.15
CA ASP A 2 16.06 37.92 -10.07
C ASP A 2 15.54 36.60 -9.48
N ASP A 3 14.47 36.07 -10.09
CA ASP A 3 13.71 34.88 -9.66
C ASP A 3 14.25 33.58 -10.30
N SER A 4 15.52 33.53 -10.72
CA SER A 4 15.98 32.49 -11.67
C SER A 4 17.13 31.57 -11.24
N VAL A 5 17.56 31.58 -9.97
CA VAL A 5 18.52 30.58 -9.48
C VAL A 5 17.80 29.56 -8.60
N GLU A 6 17.32 28.47 -9.22
CA GLU A 6 17.03 27.25 -8.48
C GLU A 6 18.33 26.86 -7.73
N PRO A 7 18.29 26.63 -6.41
CA PRO A 7 19.50 26.29 -5.67
C PRO A 7 20.08 25.00 -6.25
N VAL A 8 21.33 25.07 -6.71
CA VAL A 8 22.08 23.90 -7.14
C VAL A 8 22.31 23.03 -5.90
N PRO A 9 22.00 21.72 -5.94
CA PRO A 9 22.24 20.83 -4.81
C PRO A 9 23.69 20.97 -4.32
N THR A 10 23.85 21.11 -3.01
CA THR A 10 25.18 21.05 -2.40
C THR A 10 25.81 19.67 -2.64
N GLU A 11 27.13 19.57 -2.56
CA GLU A 11 27.83 18.28 -2.74
C GLU A 11 27.36 17.22 -1.74
N GLU A 12 27.01 17.66 -0.52
CA GLU A 12 26.42 16.83 0.54
C GLU A 12 25.01 16.33 0.17
N GLU A 13 24.11 17.22 -0.27
CA GLU A 13 22.77 16.84 -0.74
C GLU A 13 22.81 15.91 -1.97
N ALA A 14 23.78 16.10 -2.86
CA ALA A 14 24.00 15.22 -4.01
C ALA A 14 24.47 13.82 -3.57
N ALA A 15 25.35 13.74 -2.56
CA ALA A 15 25.80 12.48 -1.99
C ALA A 15 24.66 11.75 -1.26
N GLU A 16 23.88 12.44 -0.42
CA GLU A 16 22.70 11.89 0.24
C GLU A 16 21.68 11.35 -0.77
N TYR A 17 21.45 12.07 -1.87
CA TYR A 17 20.56 11.61 -2.94
C TYR A 17 21.08 10.34 -3.62
N LEU A 18 22.38 10.25 -3.91
CA LEU A 18 22.98 9.05 -4.50
C LEU A 18 22.90 7.85 -3.55
N GLU A 19 23.14 8.05 -2.25
CA GLU A 19 22.98 7.00 -1.24
C GLU A 19 21.51 6.54 -1.16
N GLN A 20 20.57 7.48 -1.16
CA GLN A 20 19.15 7.15 -1.17
C GLN A 20 18.75 6.36 -2.43
N LEU A 21 19.25 6.75 -3.62
CA LEU A 21 19.00 6.01 -4.86
C LEU A 21 19.55 4.58 -4.79
N ALA A 22 20.75 4.39 -4.23
CA ALA A 22 21.35 3.07 -4.09
C ALA A 22 20.49 2.18 -3.18
N LEU A 23 20.00 2.70 -2.06
CA LEU A 23 19.10 1.99 -1.16
C LEU A 23 17.76 1.64 -1.82
N GLU A 24 17.18 2.58 -2.58
CA GLU A 24 15.93 2.35 -3.32
C GLU A 24 16.12 1.25 -4.39
N GLU A 25 17.24 1.27 -5.12
CA GLU A 25 17.56 0.24 -6.12
C GLU A 25 17.76 -1.13 -5.47
N GLU A 26 18.49 -1.22 -4.35
CA GLU A 26 18.66 -2.48 -3.59
C GLU A 26 17.32 -3.05 -3.11
N GLU A 27 16.41 -2.18 -2.64
CA GLU A 27 15.07 -2.59 -2.21
C GLU A 27 14.23 -3.10 -3.41
N GLU A 28 14.25 -2.39 -4.54
CA GLU A 28 13.57 -2.82 -5.77
C GLU A 28 14.11 -4.16 -6.27
N GLN A 29 15.42 -4.37 -6.27
CA GLN A 29 16.03 -5.65 -6.66
C GLN A 29 15.58 -6.79 -5.75
N THR A 30 15.54 -6.54 -4.43
CA THR A 30 15.05 -7.53 -3.46
C THR A 30 13.60 -7.93 -3.75
N LEU A 31 12.72 -6.95 -3.98
CA LEU A 31 11.32 -7.19 -4.30
C LEU A 31 11.14 -7.93 -5.63
N LEU A 32 11.97 -7.60 -6.63
CA LEU A 32 11.98 -8.30 -7.93
C LEU A 32 12.39 -9.76 -7.79
N SER A 33 13.43 -10.07 -7.02
CA SER A 33 13.90 -11.43 -6.78
C SER A 33 12.84 -12.29 -6.06
N ARG A 34 12.13 -11.70 -5.09
CA ARG A 34 10.96 -12.35 -4.45
C ARG A 34 9.82 -12.61 -5.42
N PHE A 35 9.54 -11.66 -6.31
CA PHE A 35 8.45 -11.75 -7.28
C PHE A 35 8.75 -12.76 -8.39
N SER A 36 9.99 -12.85 -8.84
CA SER A 36 10.42 -13.84 -9.84
C SER A 36 10.47 -15.27 -9.29
N GLY A 37 10.41 -15.42 -7.96
CA GLY A 37 10.49 -16.71 -7.27
C GLY A 37 11.93 -17.23 -7.12
N GLU A 38 12.93 -16.37 -7.32
CA GLU A 38 14.33 -16.69 -6.99
C GLU A 38 14.51 -16.88 -5.48
N GLU A 39 13.80 -16.07 -4.68
CA GLU A 39 13.69 -16.23 -3.22
C GLU A 39 12.40 -17.00 -2.88
N ASP A 40 12.49 -18.06 -2.05
CA ASP A 40 11.33 -18.84 -1.65
C ASP A 40 10.45 -18.02 -0.69
N ILE A 41 9.13 -18.15 -0.82
CA ILE A 41 8.18 -17.44 0.04
C ILE A 41 8.42 -17.70 1.52
N ARG A 42 8.91 -18.89 1.90
CA ARG A 42 9.19 -19.26 3.30
C ARG A 42 10.37 -18.48 3.88
N ASP A 43 11.23 -17.92 3.05
CA ASP A 43 12.42 -17.20 3.51
C ASP A 43 12.09 -15.77 3.94
N TRP A 44 11.09 -15.13 3.31
CA TRP A 44 10.69 -13.76 3.63
C TRP A 44 9.30 -13.64 4.27
N CYS A 45 8.40 -14.62 4.10
CA CYS A 45 7.09 -14.62 4.75
C CYS A 45 7.20 -15.01 6.22
N LYS A 46 7.08 -14.03 7.10
CA LYS A 46 7.06 -14.27 8.55
C LYS A 46 5.69 -14.74 9.04
N CYS A 47 4.60 -14.37 8.36
CA CYS A 47 3.23 -14.54 8.87
C CYS A 47 2.52 -15.82 8.43
N SER A 48 3.19 -16.67 7.65
CA SER A 48 2.69 -17.92 7.05
C SER A 48 1.46 -17.80 6.13
N ASN A 49 0.96 -16.57 5.88
CA ASN A 49 -0.26 -16.33 5.11
C ASN A 49 -0.02 -15.55 3.80
N CYS A 50 1.22 -15.18 3.47
CA CYS A 50 1.51 -14.57 2.16
C CYS A 50 1.39 -15.63 1.05
N SER A 51 0.96 -15.21 -0.15
CA SER A 51 0.87 -16.05 -1.34
C SER A 51 1.38 -15.31 -2.57
N LEU A 52 2.30 -15.93 -3.32
CA LEU A 52 2.78 -15.39 -4.60
C LEU A 52 1.72 -15.46 -5.71
N GLU A 53 0.75 -16.38 -5.61
CA GLU A 53 -0.32 -16.51 -6.61
C GLU A 53 -1.26 -15.29 -6.65
N CYS A 54 -1.36 -14.58 -5.52
CA CYS A 54 -2.23 -13.42 -5.37
C CYS A 54 -1.51 -12.09 -5.60
N ILE A 55 -0.18 -12.12 -5.75
CA ILE A 55 0.67 -10.96 -5.96
C ILE A 55 0.78 -10.67 -7.46
N THR A 56 0.48 -9.42 -7.84
CA THR A 56 0.48 -8.96 -9.23
C THR A 56 1.65 -8.06 -9.58
N LYS A 57 2.33 -7.48 -8.57
CA LYS A 57 3.50 -6.62 -8.78
C LYS A 57 4.61 -6.90 -7.76
N PRO A 58 5.87 -6.63 -8.10
CA PRO A 58 6.99 -6.82 -7.19
C PRO A 58 6.86 -6.04 -5.87
N GLU A 59 6.27 -4.84 -5.91
CA GLU A 59 6.15 -3.99 -4.72
C GLU A 59 5.26 -4.60 -3.62
N GLU A 60 4.49 -5.64 -3.96
CA GLU A 60 3.56 -6.36 -3.09
C GLU A 60 4.23 -7.54 -2.37
N CYS A 61 5.48 -7.90 -2.71
CA CYS A 61 6.27 -8.96 -2.07
C CYS A 61 6.82 -8.54 -0.69
N ARG A 62 5.91 -8.06 0.19
CA ARG A 62 6.20 -7.63 1.55
C ARG A 62 5.29 -8.37 2.54
N CYS A 63 5.87 -8.87 3.63
CA CYS A 63 5.07 -9.50 4.68
C CYS A 63 4.39 -8.44 5.55
N CYS A 64 3.16 -8.70 6.00
CA CYS A 64 2.46 -7.82 6.96
C CYS A 64 3.24 -7.61 8.27
N MET A 65 4.16 -8.51 8.62
CA MET A 65 5.01 -8.35 9.80
C MET A 65 6.27 -7.51 9.56
N ASP A 66 6.62 -7.17 8.32
CA ASP A 66 7.69 -6.21 8.04
C ASP A 66 7.22 -4.76 8.17
N MET A 67 5.93 -4.55 8.42
CA MET A 67 5.31 -3.25 8.46
C MET A 67 4.89 -2.92 9.88
N ASP A 68 5.62 -1.99 10.51
CA ASP A 68 5.44 -1.60 11.92
C ASP A 68 3.98 -1.27 12.25
N ARG A 69 3.30 -0.55 11.36
CA ARG A 69 1.88 -0.19 11.60
C ARG A 69 0.96 -1.41 11.62
N CYS A 70 1.26 -2.46 10.86
CA CYS A 70 0.47 -3.68 10.91
C CYS A 70 0.71 -4.45 12.21
N THR A 71 1.97 -4.56 12.65
CA THR A 71 2.31 -5.26 13.89
C THR A 71 1.76 -4.51 15.11
N GLU A 72 1.84 -3.18 15.12
CA GLU A 72 1.22 -2.32 16.16
C GLU A 72 -0.30 -2.57 16.30
N ARG A 73 -1.06 -2.64 15.19
CA ARG A 73 -2.52 -2.89 15.27
C ARG A 73 -2.87 -4.28 15.72
N VAL A 74 -2.08 -5.26 15.35
CA VAL A 74 -2.26 -6.62 15.83
C VAL A 74 -1.93 -6.73 17.33
N ALA A 75 -0.95 -5.97 17.81
CA ALA A 75 -0.59 -5.87 19.23
C ALA A 75 -1.71 -5.23 20.08
N GLU A 76 -2.39 -4.20 19.57
CA GLU A 76 -3.51 -3.51 20.25
C GLU A 76 -4.64 -4.46 20.67
N VAL A 77 -4.78 -5.62 20.01
CA VAL A 77 -5.80 -6.63 20.28
C VAL A 77 -5.24 -7.91 20.90
N GLU A 78 -4.06 -7.84 21.52
CA GLU A 78 -3.38 -8.96 22.19
C GLU A 78 -3.10 -10.16 21.27
N LYS A 79 -2.81 -9.90 19.99
CA LYS A 79 -2.52 -10.93 18.98
C LYS A 79 -1.10 -10.82 18.40
N ASP A 80 -0.17 -10.26 19.17
CA ASP A 80 1.22 -10.04 18.78
C ASP A 80 1.84 -11.23 18.03
N GLY A 81 2.57 -10.93 16.96
CA GLY A 81 3.22 -11.94 16.11
C GLY A 81 2.27 -12.72 15.18
N GLN A 82 0.97 -12.43 15.19
CA GLN A 82 0.02 -13.00 14.22
C GLN A 82 -0.08 -12.15 12.95
N CYS A 83 -0.59 -12.75 11.88
CA CYS A 83 -0.89 -12.05 10.64
C CYS A 83 -1.95 -10.95 10.85
N ILE A 84 -1.89 -9.86 10.08
CA ILE A 84 -2.89 -8.79 10.09
C ILE A 84 -4.33 -9.29 9.85
N THR A 85 -4.50 -10.42 9.16
CA THR A 85 -5.81 -11.05 8.95
C THR A 85 -6.45 -11.59 10.24
N ALA A 86 -5.64 -11.83 11.28
CA ALA A 86 -6.11 -12.24 12.60
C ALA A 86 -6.72 -11.07 13.41
N HIS A 87 -6.47 -9.82 13.00
CA HIS A 87 -7.06 -8.65 13.64
C HIS A 87 -8.59 -8.68 13.47
N PRO A 88 -9.39 -8.51 14.54
CA PRO A 88 -10.85 -8.61 14.46
C PRO A 88 -11.47 -7.59 13.50
N GLY A 89 -10.86 -6.41 13.38
CA GLY A 89 -11.24 -5.40 12.40
C GLY A 89 -11.03 -5.83 10.94
N TYR A 90 -10.14 -6.79 10.66
CA TYR A 90 -9.93 -7.26 9.29
C TYR A 90 -11.18 -7.96 8.75
N ALA A 91 -11.72 -8.94 9.50
CA ALA A 91 -12.95 -9.62 9.11
C ALA A 91 -14.15 -8.66 9.03
N ALA A 92 -14.27 -7.75 9.99
CA ALA A 92 -15.37 -6.79 10.05
C ALA A 92 -15.33 -5.77 8.89
N CYS A 93 -14.15 -5.24 8.54
CA CYS A 93 -14.01 -4.14 7.59
C CYS A 93 -13.67 -4.59 6.17
N CYS A 94 -12.98 -5.71 6.00
CA CYS A 94 -12.35 -6.10 4.74
C CYS A 94 -13.00 -7.33 4.09
N LEU A 95 -13.76 -8.13 4.84
CA LEU A 95 -14.48 -9.31 4.33
C LEU A 95 -16.01 -9.11 4.31
N ASN A 96 -16.54 -8.17 5.07
CA ASN A 96 -17.98 -7.91 5.13
C ASN A 96 -18.46 -7.10 3.91
N THR A 97 -19.23 -7.74 3.03
CA THR A 97 -19.74 -7.16 1.78
C THR A 97 -20.60 -5.91 1.99
N TRP A 98 -21.38 -5.85 3.08
CA TRP A 98 -22.18 -4.67 3.41
C TRP A 98 -21.31 -3.50 3.80
N VAL A 99 -20.30 -3.73 4.66
CA VAL A 99 -19.35 -2.70 5.08
C VAL A 99 -18.56 -2.17 3.89
N LEU A 100 -18.08 -3.07 3.00
CA LEU A 100 -17.40 -2.69 1.77
C LEU A 100 -18.31 -1.87 0.84
N SER A 101 -19.57 -2.28 0.67
CA SER A 101 -20.53 -1.55 -0.16
C SER A 101 -20.79 -0.14 0.37
N THR A 102 -20.90 0.03 1.70
CA THR A 102 -21.03 1.33 2.34
C THR A 102 -19.76 2.17 2.21
N ALA A 103 -18.58 1.58 2.44
CA ALA A 103 -17.30 2.25 2.29
C ALA A 103 -17.06 2.73 0.85
N ALA A 104 -17.49 1.96 -0.16
CA ALA A 104 -17.34 2.32 -1.57
C ALA A 104 -18.03 3.65 -1.94
N ILE A 105 -19.06 4.05 -1.19
CA ILE A 105 -19.79 5.32 -1.39
C ILE A 105 -18.90 6.52 -1.04
N SER A 106 -18.10 6.42 0.03
CA SER A 106 -17.24 7.51 0.50
C SER A 106 -15.90 7.56 -0.23
N LEU A 107 -15.45 6.43 -0.78
CA LEU A 107 -14.17 6.32 -1.48
C LEU A 107 -14.20 6.98 -2.87
N ARG A 108 -13.06 7.54 -3.25
CA ARG A 108 -12.83 8.14 -4.58
C ARG A 108 -11.56 7.56 -5.19
N THR A 109 -11.58 7.40 -6.51
CA THR A 109 -10.39 7.09 -7.29
C THR A 109 -9.50 8.33 -7.44
N MET A 110 -8.28 8.17 -7.96
CA MET A 110 -7.41 9.32 -8.24
C MET A 110 -8.03 10.29 -9.25
N ALA A 111 -8.87 9.79 -10.16
CA ALA A 111 -9.63 10.59 -11.11
C ALA A 111 -10.90 11.24 -10.50
N GLN A 112 -11.02 11.25 -9.17
CA GLN A 112 -12.18 11.77 -8.41
C GLN A 112 -13.53 11.09 -8.74
N LYS A 113 -13.53 9.98 -9.49
CA LYS A 113 -14.73 9.17 -9.72
C LYS A 113 -15.02 8.29 -8.50
N THR A 114 -16.29 8.02 -8.25
CA THR A 114 -16.69 7.02 -7.25
C THR A 114 -16.30 5.63 -7.73
N TYR A 115 -16.06 4.73 -6.77
CA TYR A 115 -15.78 3.33 -7.08
C TYR A 115 -16.94 2.65 -7.82
N SER A 116 -18.19 3.01 -7.49
CA SER A 116 -19.38 2.54 -8.18
C SER A 116 -19.42 2.99 -9.66
N ALA A 117 -19.05 4.24 -9.96
CA ALA A 117 -18.98 4.73 -11.34
C ALA A 117 -17.89 3.99 -12.13
N THR A 118 -16.73 3.75 -11.52
CA THR A 118 -15.64 2.99 -12.15
C THR A 118 -16.03 1.52 -12.42
N LYS A 119 -16.80 0.89 -11.53
CA LYS A 119 -17.33 -0.47 -11.74
C LYS A 119 -18.17 -0.54 -13.01
N ILE A 120 -19.08 0.43 -13.19
CA ILE A 120 -19.98 0.50 -14.35
C ILE A 120 -19.17 0.76 -15.64
N GLU A 121 -18.25 1.73 -15.61
CA GLU A 121 -17.43 2.10 -16.76
C GLU A 121 -16.56 0.95 -17.27
N LYS A 122 -15.95 0.18 -16.35
CA LYS A 122 -15.07 -0.94 -16.71
C LYS A 122 -15.81 -2.26 -16.88
N ASN A 123 -17.12 -2.29 -16.63
CA ASN A 123 -17.90 -3.53 -16.51
C ASN A 123 -17.20 -4.57 -15.61
N ALA A 124 -16.64 -4.12 -14.49
CA ALA A 124 -15.82 -4.95 -13.62
C ALA A 124 -16.66 -5.97 -12.85
N ALA A 125 -16.12 -7.17 -12.66
CA ALA A 125 -16.75 -8.19 -11.85
C ALA A 125 -16.95 -7.71 -10.41
N GLU A 126 -18.00 -8.18 -9.74
CA GLU A 126 -18.28 -7.77 -8.36
C GLU A 126 -17.14 -8.13 -7.40
N SER A 127 -16.49 -9.28 -7.59
CA SER A 127 -15.33 -9.69 -6.81
C SER A 127 -14.15 -8.73 -6.97
N GLU A 128 -13.84 -8.29 -8.19
CA GLU A 128 -12.78 -7.32 -8.46
C GLU A 128 -13.08 -5.96 -7.82
N PHE A 129 -14.33 -5.52 -7.91
CA PHE A 129 -14.79 -4.31 -7.24
C PHE A 129 -14.64 -4.40 -5.72
N MET A 130 -15.11 -5.49 -5.10
CA MET A 130 -15.04 -5.68 -3.65
C MET A 130 -13.60 -5.78 -3.17
N ARG A 131 -12.72 -6.48 -3.90
CA ARG A 131 -11.28 -6.51 -3.59
C ARG A 131 -10.70 -5.10 -3.60
N SER A 132 -10.96 -4.34 -4.65
CA SER A 132 -10.46 -2.96 -4.81
C SER A 132 -10.89 -2.03 -3.66
N VAL A 133 -12.08 -2.23 -3.11
CA VAL A 133 -12.59 -1.48 -1.95
C VAL A 133 -11.96 -2.00 -0.66
N ALA A 134 -11.85 -3.32 -0.48
CA ALA A 134 -11.23 -3.94 0.68
C ALA A 134 -9.78 -3.48 0.87
N TYR A 135 -8.97 -3.44 -0.21
CA TYR A 135 -7.60 -2.92 -0.16
C TYR A 135 -7.53 -1.48 0.38
N ARG A 136 -8.42 -0.60 -0.10
CA ARG A 136 -8.51 0.78 0.40
C ARG A 136 -8.89 0.82 1.87
N THR A 137 -9.86 0.01 2.27
CA THR A 137 -10.32 -0.07 3.66
C THR A 137 -9.21 -0.55 4.58
N VAL A 138 -8.44 -1.59 4.22
CA VAL A 138 -7.25 -2.04 4.97
C VAL A 138 -6.28 -0.88 5.17
N CYS A 139 -5.94 -0.15 4.09
CA CYS A 139 -5.04 0.99 4.18
C CYS A 139 -5.58 2.09 5.10
N ILE A 140 -6.89 2.37 5.09
CA ILE A 140 -7.49 3.35 6.00
C ILE A 140 -7.44 2.86 7.45
N THR A 141 -7.74 1.59 7.71
CA THR A 141 -7.75 1.00 9.05
C THR A 141 -6.35 0.91 9.65
N VAL A 142 -5.36 0.44 8.87
CA VAL A 142 -3.97 0.30 9.33
C VAL A 142 -3.30 1.66 9.46
N TYR A 143 -3.55 2.58 8.52
CA TYR A 143 -2.82 3.84 8.49
C TYR A 143 -3.56 5.03 9.14
N GLU A 144 -4.82 4.87 9.57
CA GLU A 144 -5.69 5.93 10.11
C GLU A 144 -5.76 7.18 9.23
N ARG A 145 -5.45 7.06 7.94
CA ARG A 145 -5.47 8.19 7.02
C ARG A 145 -6.82 8.23 6.30
N HIS A 146 -7.71 9.08 6.80
CA HIS A 146 -8.80 9.62 5.99
C HIS A 146 -8.20 10.42 4.83
N PHE A 147 -7.95 9.78 3.68
CA PHE A 147 -7.59 10.51 2.45
C PHE A 147 -8.85 11.16 1.84
N GLN A 148 -9.41 12.12 2.57
CA GLN A 148 -10.33 13.14 2.06
C GLN A 148 -9.69 14.52 2.34
N MET A 149 -8.57 14.84 1.70
CA MET A 149 -8.12 16.23 1.56
C MET A 149 -7.00 16.34 0.51
N TRP A 150 -7.33 17.02 -0.59
CA TRP A 150 -6.49 18.02 -1.24
C TRP A 150 -5.07 17.58 -1.68
N ILE A 151 -4.97 17.11 -2.94
CA ILE A 151 -3.83 17.49 -3.80
C ILE A 151 -4.07 18.95 -4.24
N VAL A 152 -3.89 19.84 -3.26
CA VAL A 152 -3.48 21.25 -3.36
C VAL A 152 -2.18 21.42 -4.13
N SER A 153 -2.19 21.46 -5.46
CA SER A 153 -1.16 22.08 -6.32
C SER A 153 0.21 22.37 -5.66
N THR A 154 1.02 21.33 -5.41
CA THR A 154 2.48 21.46 -5.27
C THR A 154 3.12 20.18 -5.79
N ARG A 155 4.03 20.32 -6.76
CA ARG A 155 4.69 19.26 -7.54
C ARG A 155 5.61 18.33 -6.70
N ALA A 156 5.74 18.57 -5.40
CA ALA A 156 6.79 18.01 -4.54
C ALA A 156 6.42 16.71 -3.80
N THR A 157 5.17 16.25 -3.79
CA THR A 157 4.76 15.08 -3.00
C THR A 157 4.62 13.77 -3.79
N ARG A 158 5.14 13.73 -5.04
CA ARG A 158 5.07 12.54 -5.91
C ARG A 158 5.96 11.35 -5.50
N ARG A 159 6.80 11.46 -4.46
CA ARG A 159 7.95 10.54 -4.28
C ARG A 159 7.91 9.51 -3.14
N LYS A 160 6.89 9.43 -2.29
CA LYS A 160 6.91 8.45 -1.18
C LYS A 160 5.56 7.83 -0.89
N LYS A 161 5.07 6.96 -1.78
CA LYS A 161 4.08 5.94 -1.40
C LYS A 161 4.24 4.70 -2.27
N PRO A 162 4.79 3.59 -1.76
CA PRO A 162 4.59 2.30 -2.41
C PRO A 162 3.08 2.06 -2.53
N ARG A 163 2.64 1.62 -3.71
CA ARG A 163 1.30 1.04 -3.87
C ARG A 163 1.32 -0.28 -3.10
N THR A 164 0.99 -0.23 -1.82
CA THR A 164 0.92 -1.43 -0.99
C THR A 164 -0.40 -2.14 -1.26
N ASP A 165 -0.40 -3.08 -2.20
CA ASP A 165 -1.46 -4.06 -2.36
C ASP A 165 -1.10 -5.24 -1.44
N PHE A 166 -1.70 -5.28 -0.25
CA PHE A 166 -1.38 -6.25 0.81
C PHE A 166 -2.11 -7.59 0.61
N CYS A 167 -1.40 -8.69 0.90
CA CYS A 167 -1.89 -10.04 1.26
C CYS A 167 -3.40 -10.30 0.99
N MET A 168 -3.68 -11.05 -0.08
CA MET A 168 -4.90 -11.86 -0.23
C MET A 168 -4.52 -13.33 -0.40
#